data_AF-A0A7J7NA48-F1
#
_entry.id   AF-A0A7J7NA48-F1
#
_cell.length_a   1.000
_cell.length_b   1.000
_cell.length_c   1.000
_cell.angle_alpha   90.00
_cell.angle_beta   90.00
_cell.angle_gamma   90.00
#
_symmetry.space_group_name_H-M   'P 1'
#
loop_
_entity.id
_entity.type
_entity.pdbx_description
1 polymer ?
#
loop_
_entity_poly.entity_id
_entity_poly.type
_entity_poly.pdbx_seq_one_letter_code
_entity_poly.pdbx_strand_id
1 'polypeptide(L)'
;TVLPALEPGQNLLVISSGRVQMRINYFGLNPKRLLRGKIDLDPAQVIDVQNYRIFVATWNVGGKSPSSYLNLDDWLYSSPRADIYVLGSE
;
A
#
# COMPACT_ATOMS: atom_id res chain seq x y z
N THR A 1 -11.00 -13.90 -9.23
CA THR A 1 -10.02 -12.90 -9.68
C THR A 1 -9.83 -13.09 -11.17
N VAL A 2 -10.28 -12.14 -11.98
CA VAL A 2 -9.95 -12.12 -13.41
C VAL A 2 -8.61 -11.41 -13.50
N LEU A 3 -7.58 -12.09 -13.99
CA LEU A 3 -6.27 -11.45 -14.11
C LEU A 3 -6.33 -10.35 -15.20
N PRO A 4 -5.65 -9.22 -15.01
CA PRO A 4 -5.52 -8.19 -16.04
C PRO A 4 -4.85 -8.79 -17.29
N ALA A 5 -5.11 -8.20 -18.46
CA ALA A 5 -4.53 -8.65 -19.72
C ALA A 5 -2.99 -8.52 -19.65
N LEU A 6 -2.30 -9.65 -19.53
CA LEU A 6 -0.84 -9.72 -19.54
C LEU A 6 -0.37 -9.99 -20.97
N GLU A 7 0.69 -9.33 -21.40
CA GLU A 7 1.31 -9.59 -22.69
C GLU A 7 2.03 -10.95 -22.71
N PRO A 8 2.20 -11.59 -23.88
CA PRO A 8 2.98 -12.84 -23.97
C PRO A 8 4.39 -12.70 -23.37
N GLY A 9 4.67 -13.52 -22.36
CA GLY A 9 5.93 -13.50 -21.60
C GLY A 9 5.88 -12.72 -20.29
N GLN A 10 4.78 -12.00 -20.00
CA GLN A 10 4.52 -11.42 -18.68
C GLN A 10 3.67 -12.38 -17.85
N ASN A 11 3.97 -12.47 -16.56
CA ASN A 11 3.21 -13.31 -15.64
C ASN A 11 3.10 -12.65 -14.27
N LEU A 12 1.95 -12.84 -13.64
CA LEU A 12 1.78 -12.53 -12.23
C LEU A 12 2.34 -13.69 -11.41
N LEU A 13 3.38 -13.41 -10.62
CA LEU A 13 4.10 -14.44 -9.88
C LEU A 13 3.48 -14.69 -8.51
N VAL A 14 3.09 -13.63 -7.79
CA VAL A 14 2.51 -13.74 -6.43
C VAL A 14 1.44 -12.68 -6.21
N ILE A 15 0.34 -13.09 -5.57
CA ILE A 15 -0.69 -12.20 -5.03
C ILE A 15 -0.98 -12.59 -3.59
N SER A 16 -0.97 -11.63 -2.67
CA SER A 16 -1.41 -11.82 -1.30
C SER A 16 -2.32 -10.69 -0.86
N SER A 17 -3.41 -11.02 -0.15
CA SER A 17 -4.27 -10.02 0.48
C SER A 17 -4.63 -10.45 1.89
N GLY A 18 -4.53 -9.51 2.83
CA GLY A 18 -4.78 -9.79 4.23
C GLY A 18 -4.94 -8.54 5.08
N ARG A 19 -5.41 -8.73 6.31
CA ARG A 19 -5.42 -7.67 7.33
C ARG A 19 -4.09 -7.65 8.06
N VAL A 20 -3.54 -6.46 8.25
CA VAL A 20 -2.35 -6.22 9.07
C VAL A 20 -2.61 -5.08 10.05
N GLN A 21 -1.92 -5.11 11.18
CA GLN A 21 -1.83 -3.96 12.07
C GLN A 21 -0.60 -3.13 11.69
N MET A 22 -0.82 -1.91 11.22
CA MET A 22 0.26 -0.99 10.91
C MET A 22 0.47 -0.04 12.07
N ARG A 23 1.74 0.10 12.47
CA ARG A 23 2.17 1.05 13.49
C ARG A 23 2.84 2.24 12.82
N ILE A 24 2.26 3.43 12.95
CA ILE A 24 2.81 4.68 12.45
C ILE A 24 3.38 5.46 13.63
N ASN A 25 4.67 5.77 13.58
CA ASN A 25 5.33 6.59 14.61
C ASN A 25 5.41 8.03 14.09
N TYR A 26 4.69 8.94 14.73
CA TYR A 26 4.79 10.36 14.42
C TYR A 26 5.88 10.98 15.31
N PHE A 27 6.92 11.50 14.66
CA PHE A 27 7.93 12.33 15.30
C PHE A 27 7.48 13.78 15.22
N GLY A 28 6.84 14.28 16.29
CA GLY A 28 6.27 15.62 16.32
C GLY A 28 5.27 15.81 17.46
N LEU A 29 4.79 17.04 17.62
CA LEU A 29 3.93 17.45 18.73
C LEU A 29 2.66 16.59 18.81
N ASN A 30 2.32 16.14 20.02
CA ASN A 30 1.13 15.34 20.26
C ASN A 30 -0.14 16.18 20.01
N PRO A 31 -0.93 15.90 18.95
CA PRO A 31 -2.06 16.75 18.56
C PRO A 31 -3.18 16.74 19.60
N LYS A 32 -3.28 15.67 20.42
CA LYS A 32 -4.23 15.60 21.53
C LYS A 32 -3.88 16.57 22.67
N ARG A 33 -2.61 16.97 22.80
CA ARG A 33 -2.13 17.96 23.79
C ARG A 33 -2.26 19.40 23.29
N LEU A 34 -2.14 19.63 21.98
CA LEU A 34 -2.35 20.95 21.36
C LEU A 34 -3.78 21.47 21.58
N LEU A 35 -4.77 20.57 21.61
CA LEU A 35 -6.17 20.90 21.87
C LEU A 35 -6.47 21.24 23.34
N ARG A 36 -5.56 20.96 24.28
CA ARG A 36 -5.80 21.07 25.74
C ARG A 36 -5.19 22.31 26.39
N GLY A 37 -4.77 23.32 25.61
CA GLY A 37 -4.51 24.67 26.11
C GLY A 37 -3.23 24.89 26.91
N LYS A 38 -2.27 23.95 26.89
CA LYS A 38 -0.90 24.17 27.35
C LYS A 38 0.07 23.59 26.35
N ILE A 39 0.92 24.45 25.78
CA ILE A 39 2.00 24.07 24.87
C ILE A 39 3.14 23.52 25.74
N ASP A 40 2.96 22.30 26.27
CA ASP A 40 4.08 21.51 26.77
C ASP A 40 4.73 20.83 25.56
N LEU A 41 5.82 21.43 25.05
CA LEU A 41 6.64 20.91 23.96
C LEU A 41 7.51 19.75 24.47
N ASP A 42 6.87 18.67 24.90
CA ASP A 42 7.55 17.40 25.14
C ASP A 42 7.55 16.64 23.80
N PRO A 43 8.72 16.24 23.25
CA PRO A 43 8.79 15.40 22.05
C PRO A 43 8.22 14.01 22.35
N ALA A 44 6.90 13.91 22.38
CA ALA A 44 6.18 12.67 22.62
C ALA A 44 6.14 11.86 21.31
N GLN A 45 6.66 10.64 21.37
CA GLN A 45 6.43 9.63 20.34
C GLN A 45 4.94 9.28 20.35
N VAL A 46 4.17 9.76 19.37
CA VAL A 46 2.78 9.30 19.20
C VAL A 46 2.79 8.06 18.31
N ILE A 47 2.37 6.94 18.89
CA ILE A 47 2.21 5.67 18.20
C ILE A 47 0.73 5.53 17.83
N ASP A 48 0.42 5.49 16.53
CA ASP A 48 -0.89 5.13 16.02
C ASP A 48 -0.86 3.71 15.48
N VAL A 49 -1.79 2.86 15.93
CA VAL A 49 -1.92 1.47 15.49
C VAL A 49 -3.31 1.28 14.93
N GLN A 50 -3.38 0.99 13.63
CA GLN A 50 -4.64 0.80 12.92
C GLN A 50 -4.60 -0.51 12.12
N ASN A 51 -5.77 -1.13 11.96
CA ASN A 51 -5.92 -2.32 11.12
C ASN A 51 -6.16 -1.88 9.67
N TYR A 52 -5.31 -2.33 8.76
CA TYR A 52 -5.44 -2.08 7.33
C TYR A 52 -5.57 -3.40 6.57
N ARG A 53 -6.29 -3.39 5.46
CA ARG A 53 -6.21 -4.44 4.46
C ARG A 53 -5.17 -4.07 3.42
N ILE A 54 -4.19 -4.94 3.23
CA ILE A 54 -3.15 -4.78 2.22
C ILE A 54 -3.38 -5.79 1.09
N PHE A 55 -3.13 -5.33 -0.13
CA PHE A 55 -2.97 -6.17 -1.30
C PHE A 55 -1.55 -6.01 -1.83
N VAL A 56 -0.84 -7.11 -2.01
CA VAL A 56 0.51 -7.15 -2.56
C VAL A 56 0.50 -8.03 -3.79
N ALA A 57 1.08 -7.54 -4.88
CA ALA A 57 1.31 -8.34 -6.07
C ALA A 57 2.69 -8.07 -6.67
N THR A 58 3.33 -9.12 -7.19
CA THR A 58 4.58 -9.00 -7.96
C THR A 58 4.42 -9.62 -9.33
N TRP A 59 4.72 -8.85 -10.37
CA TRP A 59 4.64 -9.32 -11.75
C TRP A 59 6.04 -9.35 -12.37
N ASN A 60 6.25 -10.29 -13.29
CA ASN A 60 7.43 -10.33 -14.14
C ASN A 60 7.13 -9.50 -15.40
N VAL A 61 7.92 -8.45 -15.68
CA VAL A 61 7.75 -7.63 -16.90
C VAL A 61 8.46 -8.25 -18.11
N GLY A 62 9.19 -9.35 -17.93
CA GLY A 62 9.92 -10.07 -18.98
C GLY A 62 11.11 -9.29 -19.51
N GLY A 63 11.72 -8.42 -18.69
CA GLY A 63 12.80 -7.52 -19.11
C GLY A 63 12.38 -6.44 -20.12
N LYS A 64 11.09 -6.30 -20.40
CA LYS A 64 10.53 -5.24 -21.22
C LYS A 64 10.10 -4.10 -20.31
N SER A 65 10.41 -2.86 -20.68
CA SER A 65 9.80 -1.71 -20.02
C SER A 65 8.29 -1.90 -20.01
N PRO A 66 7.59 -1.61 -18.89
CA PRO A 66 6.13 -1.62 -18.87
C PRO A 66 5.66 -0.85 -20.10
N SER A 67 4.86 -1.48 -20.95
CA SER A 67 4.28 -0.74 -22.07
C SER A 67 3.57 0.48 -21.46
N SER A 68 3.54 1.60 -22.18
CA SER A 68 2.75 2.78 -21.75
C SER A 68 1.25 2.47 -21.54
N TYR A 69 0.83 1.23 -21.80
CA TYR A 69 -0.50 0.66 -21.71
C TYR A 69 -0.68 -0.30 -20.54
N LEU A 70 0.24 -0.39 -19.57
CA LEU A 70 -0.01 -1.14 -18.33
C LEU A 70 -1.12 -0.41 -17.57
N ASN A 71 -2.36 -0.80 -17.87
CA ASN A 71 -3.56 -0.16 -17.38
C ASN A 71 -3.75 -0.53 -15.89
N LEU A 72 -3.23 0.32 -15.01
CA LEU A 72 -3.36 0.16 -13.57
C LEU A 72 -4.82 0.10 -13.13
N ASP A 73 -5.73 0.73 -13.87
CA ASP A 73 -7.16 0.69 -13.57
C ASP A 73 -7.70 -0.74 -13.64
N ASP A 74 -7.41 -1.50 -14.70
CA ASP A 74 -7.87 -2.89 -14.83
C ASP A 74 -7.29 -3.79 -13.74
N TRP A 75 -6.04 -3.53 -13.35
CA TRP A 75 -5.36 -4.21 -12.25
C TRP A 75 -6.02 -3.92 -10.90
N LEU A 76 -6.35 -2.66 -10.63
CA LEU A 76 -7.01 -2.24 -9.40
C LEU A 76 -8.44 -2.74 -9.33
N TYR A 77 -9.21 -2.66 -10.43
CA TYR A 77 -10.60 -3.13 -10.50
C TYR A 77 -10.71 -4.66 -10.34
N SER A 78 -9.72 -5.42 -10.80
CA SER A 78 -9.69 -6.88 -10.66
C SER A 78 -9.19 -7.37 -9.30
N SER A 79 -8.50 -6.52 -8.55
CA SER A 79 -7.94 -6.84 -7.24
C SER A 79 -9.01 -6.81 -6.12
N PRO A 80 -8.85 -7.61 -5.05
CA PRO A 80 -9.64 -7.45 -3.85
C PRO A 80 -9.49 -6.04 -3.26
N ARG A 81 -10.61 -5.42 -2.86
CA ARG A 81 -10.62 -4.11 -2.20
C ARG A 81 -9.65 -4.09 -1.03
N ALA A 82 -8.63 -3.25 -1.07
CA ALA A 82 -7.64 -3.00 -0.02
C ALA A 82 -7.55 -1.49 0.29
N ASP A 83 -7.00 -1.17 1.46
CA ASP A 83 -6.70 0.20 1.88
C ASP A 83 -5.33 0.65 1.32
N ILE A 84 -4.43 -0.31 1.12
CA ILE A 84 -3.07 -0.11 0.61
C ILE A 84 -2.80 -1.16 -0.47
N TYR A 85 -2.37 -0.71 -1.65
CA TYR A 85 -1.92 -1.58 -2.74
C TYR A 85 -0.41 -1.45 -2.93
N VAL A 86 0.28 -2.58 -2.97
CA VAL A 86 1.71 -2.67 -3.24
C VAL A 86 1.92 -3.48 -4.51
N LEU A 87 2.59 -2.88 -5.48
CA LEU A 87 2.90 -3.50 -6.77
C LEU A 87 4.42 -3.50 -6.96
N GLY A 88 4.98 -4.66 -7.26
CA GLY A 88 6.39 -4.84 -7.59
C GLY A 88 6.54 -5.42 -9.00
N SER A 89 7.60 -5.01 -9.68
CA SER A 89 7.99 -5.59 -10.98
C SER A 89 9.37 -6.24 -10.87
N GLU A 90 9.52 -7.43 -11.43
CA GLU A 90 10.81 -8.10 -11.69
C GLU A 90 11.19 -8.07 -13.18
#